data_AF-A0A846PJI2-F1
#
_entry.id   AF-A0A846PJI2-F1
#
_cell.length_a   1.000
_cell.length_b   1.000
_cell.length_c   1.000
_cell.angle_alpha   90.00
_cell.angle_beta   90.00
_cell.angle_gamma   90.00
#
_symmetry.space_group_name_H-M   'P 1'
#
loop_
_entity.id
_entity.type
_entity.pdbx_description
1 polymer ?
#
loop_
_entity_poly.entity_id
_entity_poly.type
_entity_poly.pdbx_seq_one_letter_code
_entity_poly.pdbx_strand_id
1 'polypeptide(L)'
;MSSEDPRKSILEVLRKHPEGLTLLSLAKFSGLHRHTVTKYIHELLGAGIIFQRSVGVAKLCYLKEKFKNRTDEKKLLDNLKERRVGKRSQLKILSIVMLVTFLLSETVILAYQSTDLFNSTNLSNFTLINTSPLTASYYPNMSPNAASVVNVNIVENINLSTINISTEKNVSGKNLSVEIFNETTPEINETLNESEQVNESIIDPNFTVPIIPNETVEIPEKTPINFEIKLDYSEKITRGEVITVKTNVINIDSSTARNVILGWKIPDGFEIVSENEREFCGILEPNDACTAELSLKT
;
A
#
# COMPACT_ATOMS: atom_id res chain seq x y z
N MET A 1 40.37 -2.27 -2.91
CA MET A 1 39.47 -2.50 -1.75
C MET A 1 38.34 -3.37 -2.24
N SER A 2 38.21 -4.59 -1.71
CA SER A 2 37.03 -5.43 -1.94
C SER A 2 35.78 -4.61 -1.59
N SER A 3 34.79 -4.59 -2.47
CA SER A 3 33.52 -3.89 -2.22
C SER A 3 32.79 -4.61 -1.09
N GLU A 4 33.14 -4.29 0.15
CA GLU A 4 32.53 -4.87 1.33
C GLU A 4 31.05 -4.46 1.35
N ASP A 5 30.17 -5.39 1.70
CA ASP A 5 28.74 -5.16 1.67
C ASP A 5 28.41 -4.00 2.65
N PRO A 6 27.85 -2.88 2.17
CA PRO A 6 27.55 -1.73 3.01
C PRO A 6 26.66 -2.06 4.21
N ARG A 7 25.81 -3.10 4.10
CA ARG A 7 24.98 -3.57 5.22
C ARG A 7 25.83 -4.11 6.38
N LYS A 8 26.88 -4.86 6.08
CA LYS A 8 27.78 -5.43 7.09
C LYS A 8 28.53 -4.34 7.83
N SER A 9 29.03 -3.33 7.11
CA SER A 9 29.70 -2.18 7.70
C SER A 9 28.78 -1.43 8.68
N ILE A 10 27.52 -1.18 8.28
CA ILE A 10 26.51 -0.55 9.16
C ILE A 10 26.25 -1.39 10.41
N LEU A 11 26.09 -2.71 10.26
CA LEU A 11 25.82 -3.62 11.38
C LEU A 11 27.01 -3.74 12.33
N GLU A 12 28.24 -3.74 11.82
CA GLU A 12 29.44 -3.72 12.64
C GLU A 12 29.54 -2.43 13.48
N VAL A 13 29.24 -1.28 12.87
CA VAL A 13 29.20 0.00 13.58
C VAL A 13 28.11 -0.04 14.68
N LEU A 14 26.90 -0.49 14.36
CA LEU A 14 25.82 -0.59 15.35
C LEU A 14 26.13 -1.57 16.49
N ARG A 15 26.94 -2.61 16.27
CA ARG A 15 27.41 -3.52 17.34
C ARG A 15 28.35 -2.83 18.31
N LYS A 16 29.20 -1.94 17.81
CA LYS A 16 30.14 -1.17 18.64
C LYS A 16 29.43 -0.06 19.44
N HIS A 17 28.23 0.31 19.02
CA HIS A 17 27.44 1.42 19.57
C HIS A 17 26.02 0.98 20.01
N PRO A 18 25.88 0.22 21.11
CA PRO A 18 24.58 -0.26 21.60
C PRO A 18 23.63 0.87 22.06
N GLU A 19 24.15 2.07 22.31
CA GLU A 19 23.39 3.30 22.62
C GLU A 19 22.55 3.81 21.43
N GLY A 20 22.78 3.27 20.24
CA GLY A 20 22.14 3.65 18.99
C GLY A 20 22.75 4.89 18.37
N LEU A 21 22.69 4.97 17.04
CA LEU A 21 23.33 6.05 16.28
C LEU A 21 22.38 6.73 15.32
N THR A 22 22.58 8.04 15.13
CA THR A 22 21.91 8.78 14.05
C THR A 22 22.42 8.34 12.68
N LEU A 23 21.64 8.60 11.63
CA LEU A 23 22.07 8.37 10.23
C LEU A 23 23.38 9.09 9.89
N LEU A 24 23.59 10.30 10.44
CA LEU A 24 24.80 11.08 10.19
C LEU A 24 26.03 10.45 10.86
N SER A 25 25.89 10.03 12.12
CA SER A 25 26.95 9.32 12.84
C SER A 25 27.29 8.00 12.16
N LEU A 26 26.28 7.25 11.70
CA LEU A 26 26.48 6.01 10.95
C LEU A 26 27.27 6.24 9.66
N ALA A 27 26.95 7.28 8.88
CA ALA A 27 27.71 7.63 7.68
C ALA A 27 29.18 7.93 8.00
N LYS A 28 29.44 8.68 9.07
CA LYS A 28 30.79 9.01 9.53
C LYS A 28 31.58 7.77 9.96
N PHE A 29 30.98 6.87 10.76
CA PHE A 29 31.66 5.69 11.30
C PHE A 29 31.80 4.55 10.29
N SER A 30 30.84 4.37 9.38
CA SER A 30 30.90 3.34 8.34
C SER A 30 31.74 3.76 7.13
N GLY A 31 32.08 5.05 7.00
CA GLY A 31 32.73 5.60 5.80
C GLY A 31 31.82 5.62 4.57
N LEU A 32 30.52 5.36 4.72
CA LEU A 32 29.53 5.37 3.65
C LEU A 32 28.91 6.77 3.49
N HIS A 33 28.55 7.10 2.26
CA HIS A 33 27.79 8.33 2.00
C HIS A 33 26.40 8.28 2.68
N ARG A 34 25.89 9.45 3.14
CA ARG A 34 24.62 9.56 3.88
C ARG A 34 23.46 8.88 3.16
N HIS A 35 23.30 9.10 1.85
CA HIS A 35 22.23 8.48 1.06
C HIS A 35 22.35 6.94 1.00
N THR A 36 23.58 6.43 0.92
CA THR A 36 23.85 4.99 0.94
C THR A 36 23.43 4.40 2.28
N VAL A 37 23.79 5.05 3.39
CA VAL A 37 23.36 4.64 4.73
C VAL A 37 21.84 4.66 4.85
N THR A 38 21.18 5.76 4.49
CA THR A 38 19.71 5.87 4.54
C THR A 38 19.04 4.72 3.80
N LYS A 39 19.47 4.44 2.57
CA LYS A 39 18.94 3.33 1.76
C LYS A 39 19.05 1.99 2.49
N TYR A 40 20.24 1.64 2.96
CA TYR A 40 20.47 0.34 3.58
C TYR A 40 19.86 0.23 4.98
N ILE A 41 19.73 1.34 5.72
CA ILE A 41 18.99 1.39 6.98
C ILE A 41 17.51 1.04 6.75
N HIS A 42 16.86 1.58 5.72
CA HIS A 42 15.48 1.20 5.41
C HIS A 42 15.35 -0.29 5.04
N GLU A 43 16.32 -0.84 4.30
CA GLU A 43 16.33 -2.29 4.01
C GLU A 43 16.47 -3.14 5.28
N LEU A 44 17.38 -2.76 6.19
CA LEU A 44 17.59 -3.46 7.46
C LEU A 44 16.39 -3.33 8.41
N LEU A 45 15.71 -2.18 8.37
CA LEU A 45 14.50 -1.92 9.15
C LEU A 45 13.32 -2.75 8.62
N GLY A 46 13.13 -2.80 7.30
CA GLY A 46 12.14 -3.69 6.67
C GLY A 46 12.43 -5.18 6.89
N ALA A 47 13.69 -5.55 7.11
CA ALA A 47 14.08 -6.90 7.52
C ALA A 47 13.89 -7.18 9.02
N GLY A 48 13.55 -6.15 9.83
CA GLY A 48 13.40 -6.26 11.27
C GLY A 48 14.70 -6.54 12.03
N ILE A 49 15.87 -6.30 11.41
CA ILE A 49 17.21 -6.51 11.99
C ILE A 49 17.56 -5.37 12.95
N ILE A 50 17.20 -4.16 12.55
CA ILE A 50 17.36 -2.94 13.34
C ILE A 50 15.99 -2.34 13.64
N PHE A 51 15.93 -1.48 14.65
CA PHE A 51 14.77 -0.64 14.91
C PHE A 51 15.20 0.81 15.08
N GLN A 52 14.26 1.74 14.93
CA GLN A 52 14.51 3.17 15.10
C GLN A 52 13.72 3.69 16.30
N ARG A 53 14.31 4.61 17.05
CA ARG A 53 13.64 5.37 18.12
C ARG A 53 13.79 6.85 17.84
N SER A 54 12.71 7.60 18.00
CA SER A 54 12.73 9.06 17.93
C SER A 54 13.22 9.63 19.27
N VAL A 55 14.19 10.55 19.22
CA VAL A 55 14.72 11.29 20.36
C VAL A 55 14.79 12.76 19.95
N GLY A 56 13.79 13.54 20.35
CA GLY A 56 13.58 14.90 19.85
C GLY A 56 13.39 14.90 18.33
N VAL A 57 14.16 15.74 17.63
CA VAL A 57 14.15 15.84 16.16
C VAL A 57 14.95 14.74 15.44
N ALA A 58 15.73 13.95 16.19
CA ALA A 58 16.62 12.94 15.62
C ALA A 58 16.02 11.53 15.71
N LYS A 59 16.39 10.68 14.75
CA LYS A 59 16.10 9.23 14.79
C LYS A 59 17.39 8.47 15.07
N LEU A 60 17.40 7.70 16.16
CA LEU A 60 18.48 6.79 16.53
C LEU A 60 18.16 5.38 16.03
N CYS A 61 19.14 4.73 15.41
CA CYS A 61 19.05 3.38 14.91
C CYS A 61 19.74 2.43 15.89
N TYR A 62 19.09 1.32 16.22
CA TYR A 62 19.55 0.32 17.18
C TYR A 62 19.57 -1.06 16.54
N LEU A 63 20.54 -1.89 16.93
CA LEU A 63 20.53 -3.31 16.59
C LEU A 63 19.58 -4.07 17.51
N LYS A 64 18.69 -4.90 16.95
CA LYS A 64 17.77 -5.72 17.76
C LYS A 64 18.55 -6.84 18.44
N GLU A 65 18.24 -7.12 19.70
CA GLU A 65 19.03 -8.00 20.56
C GLU A 65 19.19 -9.43 20.03
N LYS A 66 18.14 -9.94 19.38
CA LYS A 66 18.15 -11.25 18.70
C LYS A 66 19.20 -11.40 17.59
N PHE A 67 19.85 -10.31 17.17
CA PHE A 67 20.90 -10.30 16.15
C PHE A 67 22.29 -9.92 16.67
N LYS A 68 22.49 -9.94 17.99
CA LYS A 68 23.85 -9.84 18.56
C LYS A 68 24.74 -11.00 18.06
N ASN A 69 24.17 -12.19 17.82
CA ASN A 69 24.89 -13.35 17.30
C ASN A 69 25.14 -13.26 15.79
N ARG A 70 26.38 -13.58 15.35
CA ARG A 70 26.79 -13.50 13.93
C ARG A 70 26.07 -14.48 13.00
N THR A 71 25.62 -15.61 13.52
CA THR A 71 25.07 -16.72 12.71
C THR A 71 23.73 -16.36 12.08
N ASP A 72 22.83 -15.75 12.86
CA ASP A 72 21.49 -15.37 12.41
C ASP A 72 21.51 -14.21 11.42
N GLU A 73 22.45 -13.28 11.62
CA GLU A 73 22.67 -12.15 10.71
C GLU A 73 23.04 -12.62 9.30
N LYS A 74 24.00 -13.57 9.19
CA LYS A 74 24.46 -14.04 7.88
C LYS A 74 23.32 -14.66 7.08
N LYS A 75 22.52 -15.52 7.72
CA LYS A 75 21.37 -16.18 7.10
C LYS A 75 20.34 -15.16 6.59
N LEU A 76 20.10 -14.08 7.34
CA LEU A 76 19.19 -13.02 6.91
C LEU A 76 19.76 -12.14 5.80
N LEU A 77 21.05 -11.80 5.85
CA LEU A 77 21.69 -11.04 4.78
C LEU A 77 21.68 -11.81 3.46
N ASP A 78 21.89 -13.13 3.52
CA ASP A 78 21.81 -14.00 2.36
C ASP A 78 20.37 -14.05 1.80
N ASN A 79 19.34 -14.19 2.66
CA ASN A 79 17.93 -14.10 2.27
C ASN A 79 17.58 -12.75 1.62
N LEU A 80 18.12 -11.63 2.13
CA LEU A 80 17.91 -10.30 1.56
C LEU A 80 18.60 -10.11 0.21
N LYS A 81 19.73 -10.79 0.00
CA LYS A 81 20.43 -10.78 -1.29
C LYS A 81 19.65 -11.59 -2.33
N GLU A 82 19.14 -12.75 -1.94
CA GLU A 82 18.36 -13.64 -2.81
C GLU A 82 17.04 -13.00 -3.27
N ARG A 83 16.29 -12.37 -2.35
CA ARG A 83 15.07 -11.63 -2.69
C ARG A 83 15.28 -10.52 -3.73
N ARG A 84 16.47 -9.90 -3.77
CA ARG A 84 16.78 -8.83 -4.72
C ARG A 84 17.03 -9.36 -6.14
N VAL A 85 17.57 -10.57 -6.28
CA VAL A 85 17.88 -11.16 -7.59
C VAL A 85 16.61 -11.70 -8.25
N GLY A 86 15.72 -12.34 -7.48
CA GLY A 86 14.48 -12.93 -8.00
C GLY A 86 13.56 -11.90 -8.68
N LYS A 87 13.27 -10.77 -8.03
CA LYS A 87 12.33 -9.78 -8.56
C LYS A 87 12.86 -9.01 -9.78
N ARG A 88 14.17 -8.76 -9.87
CA ARG A 88 14.76 -8.06 -11.03
C ARG A 88 14.90 -8.95 -12.26
N SER A 89 15.06 -10.25 -12.08
CA SER A 89 15.12 -11.21 -13.19
C SER A 89 13.73 -11.40 -13.83
N GLN A 90 12.69 -11.58 -13.00
CA GLN A 90 11.34 -11.79 -13.49
C GLN A 90 10.78 -10.58 -14.26
N LEU A 91 11.11 -9.35 -13.86
CA LEU A 91 10.65 -8.16 -14.58
C LEU A 91 11.29 -8.05 -15.98
N LYS A 92 12.53 -8.50 -16.15
CA LYS A 92 13.19 -8.56 -17.46
C LYS A 92 12.55 -9.63 -18.35
N ILE A 93 12.26 -10.80 -17.80
CA ILE A 93 11.59 -11.88 -18.54
C ILE A 93 10.18 -11.45 -18.94
N LEU A 94 9.41 -10.83 -18.04
CA LEU A 94 8.07 -10.31 -18.33
C LEU A 94 8.11 -9.25 -19.45
N SER A 95 9.10 -8.35 -19.42
CA SER A 95 9.30 -7.35 -20.47
C SER A 95 9.61 -7.98 -21.83
N ILE A 96 10.41 -9.05 -21.86
CA ILE A 96 10.72 -9.78 -23.10
C ILE A 96 9.48 -10.51 -23.61
N VAL A 97 8.73 -11.19 -22.74
CA VAL A 97 7.50 -11.90 -23.10
C VAL A 97 6.47 -10.94 -23.69
N MET A 98 6.24 -9.79 -23.05
CA MET A 98 5.35 -8.74 -23.56
C MET A 98 5.75 -8.23 -24.95
N LEU A 99 7.05 -8.04 -25.17
CA LEU A 99 7.58 -7.57 -26.46
C LEU A 99 7.41 -8.64 -27.55
N VAL A 100 7.66 -9.91 -27.24
CA VAL A 100 7.43 -11.03 -28.17
C VAL A 100 5.94 -11.18 -28.51
N THR A 101 5.04 -11.08 -27.54
CA THR A 101 3.60 -11.14 -27.80
C THR A 101 3.12 -9.99 -28.68
N PHE A 102 3.66 -8.79 -28.50
CA PHE A 102 3.33 -7.62 -29.33
C PHE A 102 3.81 -7.79 -30.79
N LEU A 103 4.99 -8.37 -31.00
CA LEU A 103 5.52 -8.62 -32.35
C LEU A 103 4.75 -9.72 -33.11
N LEU A 104 4.09 -10.64 -32.41
CA LEU A 104 3.32 -11.73 -33.03
C LEU A 104 1.87 -11.34 -33.33
N SER A 105 1.31 -10.26 -32.76
CA SER A 105 -0.08 -9.86 -33.01
C SER A 105 -0.33 -9.26 -34.39
N GLU A 106 0.71 -8.86 -35.13
CA GLU A 106 0.55 -8.20 -36.45
C GLU A 106 0.54 -9.16 -37.65
N THR A 107 0.77 -10.47 -37.46
CA THR A 107 0.90 -11.43 -38.57
C THR A 107 -0.39 -12.19 -38.95
N VAL A 108 -1.54 -11.91 -38.32
CA VAL A 108 -2.76 -12.74 -38.48
C VAL A 108 -3.84 -12.14 -39.40
N ILE A 109 -3.70 -10.91 -39.93
CA ILE A 109 -4.83 -10.22 -40.59
C ILE A 109 -4.86 -10.27 -42.14
N LEU A 110 -3.85 -10.81 -42.85
CA LEU A 110 -3.79 -10.69 -44.33
C LEU A 110 -4.09 -11.95 -45.16
N ALA A 111 -4.98 -12.83 -44.71
CA ALA A 111 -5.38 -13.97 -45.55
C ALA A 111 -6.85 -14.39 -45.41
N TYR A 112 -7.80 -13.46 -45.45
CA TYR A 112 -9.16 -13.82 -45.82
C TYR A 112 -9.79 -12.77 -46.76
N GLN A 113 -10.16 -13.28 -47.94
CA GLN A 113 -11.18 -12.77 -48.85
C GLN A 113 -10.76 -11.74 -49.93
N SER A 114 -10.30 -12.25 -51.07
CA SER A 114 -10.56 -11.62 -52.37
C SER A 114 -10.61 -12.68 -53.48
N THR A 115 -11.61 -13.55 -53.44
CA THR A 115 -12.18 -14.12 -54.67
C THR A 115 -13.47 -13.36 -54.93
N ASP A 116 -13.65 -12.96 -56.19
CA ASP A 116 -14.81 -12.25 -56.76
C ASP A 116 -14.74 -10.73 -56.73
N LEU A 117 -14.03 -10.17 -57.72
CA LEU A 117 -14.41 -8.92 -58.40
C LEU A 117 -13.68 -8.81 -59.76
N PHE A 118 -13.80 -9.84 -60.59
CA PHE A 118 -13.67 -9.71 -62.04
C PHE A 118 -15.07 -9.66 -62.65
N ASN A 119 -15.68 -8.48 -62.74
CA ASN A 119 -16.63 -8.17 -63.80
C ASN A 119 -17.00 -6.67 -63.81
N SER A 120 -16.33 -5.87 -64.64
CA SER A 120 -17.00 -4.91 -65.53
C SER A 120 -15.98 -4.03 -66.23
N THR A 121 -16.17 -3.97 -67.54
CA THR A 121 -15.44 -3.27 -68.58
C THR A 121 -15.68 -1.76 -68.60
N ASN A 122 -14.82 -1.07 -69.36
CA ASN A 122 -14.92 0.32 -69.83
C ASN A 122 -14.64 1.42 -68.79
N LEU A 123 -13.51 2.13 -68.93
CA LEU A 123 -13.53 3.42 -69.61
C LEU A 123 -12.10 3.92 -69.88
N SER A 124 -11.92 4.39 -71.10
CA SER A 124 -10.77 5.04 -71.70
C SER A 124 -10.29 6.30 -70.99
N ASN A 125 -8.98 6.56 -71.14
CA ASN A 125 -8.32 7.87 -71.22
C ASN A 125 -8.56 8.86 -70.07
N PHE A 126 -7.54 9.08 -69.23
CA PHE A 126 -7.10 10.46 -68.99
C PHE A 126 -5.65 10.54 -68.48
N THR A 127 -5.07 11.68 -68.81
CA THR A 127 -3.66 12.05 -68.95
C THR A 127 -2.90 12.34 -67.66
N LEU A 128 -1.58 12.13 -67.76
CA LEU A 128 -0.50 12.78 -66.99
C LEU A 128 -0.83 14.22 -66.56
N ILE A 129 -0.67 14.53 -65.26
CA ILE A 129 -0.13 15.80 -64.79
C ILE A 129 0.78 15.59 -63.57
N ASN A 130 1.98 16.11 -63.75
CA ASN A 130 3.09 16.32 -62.83
C ASN A 130 2.78 17.50 -61.88
N THR A 131 3.21 17.50 -60.61
CA THR A 131 3.84 18.64 -59.87
C THR A 131 3.70 18.58 -58.33
N SER A 132 4.86 18.54 -57.70
CA SER A 132 5.30 19.29 -56.50
C SER A 132 4.72 19.04 -55.10
N PRO A 133 5.57 19.06 -54.04
CA PRO A 133 5.16 18.86 -52.66
C PRO A 133 4.72 20.17 -52.02
N LEU A 134 3.57 20.15 -51.32
CA LEU A 134 3.15 21.22 -50.44
C LEU A 134 3.25 20.78 -48.99
N THR A 135 4.10 21.50 -48.27
CA THR A 135 4.08 21.70 -46.82
C THR A 135 2.67 21.98 -46.32
N ALA A 136 2.17 21.13 -45.43
CA ALA A 136 1.04 21.46 -44.57
C ALA A 136 1.39 21.04 -43.14
N SER A 137 1.60 22.06 -42.31
CA SER A 137 1.56 21.97 -40.85
C SER A 137 0.21 21.40 -40.41
N TYR A 138 0.24 20.21 -39.81
CA TYR A 138 -0.92 19.61 -39.19
C TYR A 138 -0.55 19.19 -37.76
N TYR A 139 -1.21 19.79 -36.78
CA TYR A 139 -1.15 19.38 -35.39
C TYR A 139 -1.81 18.00 -35.24
N PRO A 140 -1.10 16.96 -34.76
CA PRO A 140 -1.78 15.74 -34.36
C PRO A 140 -2.36 15.95 -32.97
N ASN A 141 -3.67 16.16 -32.93
CA ASN A 141 -4.49 15.86 -31.77
C ASN A 141 -4.57 14.32 -31.69
N MET A 142 -3.68 13.70 -30.93
CA MET A 142 -3.71 12.28 -30.59
C MET A 142 -3.18 12.13 -29.16
N SER A 143 -4.10 12.06 -28.21
CA SER A 143 -3.81 11.49 -26.89
C SER A 143 -4.11 9.99 -26.95
N PRO A 144 -3.15 9.11 -26.63
CA PRO A 144 -3.34 7.68 -26.72
C PRO A 144 -4.20 7.18 -25.55
N ASN A 145 -5.18 6.34 -25.87
CA ASN A 145 -5.77 5.40 -24.91
C ASN A 145 -4.68 4.39 -24.49
N ALA A 146 -3.99 4.69 -23.40
CA ALA A 146 -3.11 3.74 -22.73
C ALA A 146 -3.90 3.07 -21.60
N ALA A 147 -4.35 1.84 -21.84
CA ALA A 147 -4.70 0.93 -20.76
C ALA A 147 -3.46 0.67 -19.91
N SER A 148 -3.52 0.93 -18.61
CA SER A 148 -2.49 0.50 -17.67
C SER A 148 -3.10 -0.46 -16.66
N VAL A 149 -2.60 -1.69 -16.70
CA VAL A 149 -2.78 -2.71 -15.66
C VAL A 149 -1.85 -2.31 -14.50
N VAL A 150 -2.40 -2.16 -13.30
CA VAL A 150 -1.63 -1.87 -12.10
C VAL A 150 -1.55 -3.14 -11.24
N ASN A 151 -0.33 -3.64 -11.06
CA ASN A 151 -0.02 -4.66 -10.07
C ASN A 151 0.10 -4.03 -8.68
N VAL A 152 -0.62 -4.59 -7.72
CA VAL A 152 -0.54 -4.25 -6.30
C VAL A 152 0.56 -5.09 -5.65
N ASN A 153 1.52 -4.44 -5.00
CA ASN A 153 2.48 -5.11 -4.11
C ASN A 153 1.91 -5.10 -2.69
N ILE A 154 1.67 -6.29 -2.15
CA ILE A 154 1.21 -6.54 -0.78
C ILE A 154 2.41 -6.45 0.17
N VAL A 155 2.25 -5.70 1.26
CA VAL A 155 3.04 -5.83 2.48
C VAL A 155 2.11 -6.42 3.53
N GLU A 156 2.39 -7.65 3.93
CA GLU A 156 1.67 -8.39 4.96
C GLU A 156 1.90 -7.72 6.32
N ASN A 157 0.81 -7.30 6.97
CA ASN A 157 0.38 -7.80 8.28
C ASN A 157 -0.64 -6.83 8.92
N ILE A 158 -1.89 -6.86 8.43
CA ILE A 158 -3.15 -6.43 9.08
C ILE A 158 -4.28 -7.13 8.30
N ASN A 159 -5.28 -7.72 8.98
CA ASN A 159 -6.50 -8.24 8.34
C ASN A 159 -7.21 -7.09 7.63
N LEU A 160 -7.17 -7.10 6.29
CA LEU A 160 -7.63 -6.04 5.42
C LEU A 160 -9.13 -6.20 5.16
N SER A 161 -9.93 -5.17 5.42
CA SER A 161 -11.26 -5.05 4.80
C SER A 161 -11.11 -4.61 3.35
N THR A 162 -11.87 -5.24 2.45
CA THR A 162 -11.86 -4.93 1.03
C THR A 162 -12.77 -3.74 0.78
N ILE A 163 -12.18 -2.56 0.55
CA ILE A 163 -12.95 -1.35 0.24
C ILE A 163 -13.32 -1.39 -1.25
N ASN A 164 -14.60 -1.55 -1.57
CA ASN A 164 -15.12 -1.37 -2.92
C ASN A 164 -15.41 0.12 -3.14
N ILE A 165 -14.61 0.78 -3.97
CA ILE A 165 -14.82 2.19 -4.35
C ILE A 165 -15.72 2.21 -5.59
N SER A 166 -17.00 2.54 -5.42
CA SER A 166 -17.92 2.84 -6.52
C SER A 166 -17.82 4.32 -6.89
N THR A 167 -17.09 4.65 -7.96
CA THR A 167 -17.08 6.01 -8.52
C THR A 167 -18.22 6.16 -9.54
N GLU A 168 -19.28 6.90 -9.21
CA GLU A 168 -20.37 7.22 -10.17
C GLU A 168 -20.06 8.41 -11.11
N LYS A 169 -18.83 8.94 -11.12
CA LYS A 169 -18.40 9.91 -12.14
C LYS A 169 -17.01 9.53 -12.67
N ASN A 170 -16.94 9.22 -13.96
CA ASN A 170 -15.71 8.92 -14.71
C ASN A 170 -14.80 10.16 -14.79
N VAL A 171 -13.99 10.40 -13.77
CA VAL A 171 -12.80 11.24 -13.84
C VAL A 171 -11.64 10.47 -13.22
N SER A 172 -10.58 10.30 -14.01
CA SER A 172 -9.33 9.67 -13.62
C SER A 172 -8.64 10.50 -12.54
N GLY A 173 -8.76 10.06 -11.29
CA GLY A 173 -8.06 10.61 -10.14
C GLY A 173 -7.71 9.47 -9.18
N LYS A 174 -6.42 9.21 -9.03
CA LYS A 174 -5.88 8.17 -8.15
C LYS A 174 -5.80 8.68 -6.70
N ASN A 175 -6.21 7.80 -5.77
CA ASN A 175 -5.78 7.67 -4.38
C ASN A 175 -6.57 8.44 -3.30
N LEU A 176 -7.53 7.75 -2.69
CA LEU A 176 -7.91 7.91 -1.29
C LEU A 176 -7.42 6.65 -0.54
N SER A 177 -6.79 6.80 0.62
CA SER A 177 -6.49 5.68 1.51
C SER A 177 -7.14 5.94 2.85
N VAL A 178 -8.16 5.15 3.18
CA VAL A 178 -8.80 5.19 4.49
C VAL A 178 -8.03 4.25 5.42
N GLU A 179 -7.48 4.78 6.50
CA GLU A 179 -6.85 3.99 7.55
C GLU A 179 -7.87 3.77 8.69
N ILE A 180 -8.36 2.55 8.84
CA ILE A 180 -9.31 2.17 9.90
C ILE A 180 -8.52 1.57 11.06
N PHE A 181 -8.56 2.22 12.22
CA PHE A 181 -7.93 1.73 13.44
C PHE A 181 -9.00 1.13 14.37
N ASN A 182 -9.08 -0.19 14.42
CA ASN A 182 -9.87 -0.90 15.43
C ASN A 182 -9.00 -1.11 16.69
N GLU A 183 -9.00 -0.14 17.60
CA GLU A 183 -8.49 -0.38 18.95
C GLU A 183 -9.57 -1.10 19.77
N THR A 184 -9.29 -2.35 20.15
CA THR A 184 -10.05 -3.08 21.18
C THR A 184 -9.50 -2.68 22.54
N THR A 185 -10.26 -1.86 23.28
CA THR A 185 -9.99 -1.57 24.68
C THR A 185 -10.20 -2.85 25.52
N PRO A 186 -9.31 -3.18 26.47
CA PRO A 186 -9.52 -4.31 27.38
C PRO A 186 -10.65 -3.98 28.38
N GLU A 187 -11.53 -4.95 28.60
CA GLU A 187 -12.56 -4.91 29.64
C GLU A 187 -11.93 -4.65 31.01
N ILE A 188 -12.54 -3.71 31.73
CA ILE A 188 -12.24 -3.38 33.12
C ILE A 188 -12.95 -4.43 33.97
N ASN A 189 -12.19 -5.33 34.60
CA ASN A 189 -12.72 -6.23 35.63
C ASN A 189 -13.12 -5.42 36.87
N GLU A 190 -14.41 -5.22 37.05
CA GLU A 190 -14.99 -4.80 38.33
C GLU A 190 -14.70 -5.87 39.39
N THR A 191 -14.02 -5.46 40.46
CA THR A 191 -13.75 -6.29 41.63
C THR A 191 -14.94 -6.12 42.59
N LEU A 192 -15.81 -7.13 42.62
CA LEU A 192 -16.84 -7.26 43.64
C LEU A 192 -16.19 -7.85 44.89
N ASN A 193 -16.05 -7.05 45.94
CA ASN A 193 -15.67 -7.50 47.27
C ASN A 193 -16.89 -8.13 47.94
N GLU A 194 -16.93 -9.46 48.02
CA GLU A 194 -17.70 -10.17 49.03
C GLU A 194 -16.75 -10.89 49.98
N SER A 195 -16.81 -10.47 51.23
CA SER A 195 -16.26 -11.14 52.39
C SER A 195 -17.17 -12.29 52.79
N GLU A 196 -16.67 -13.52 52.79
CA GLU A 196 -17.30 -14.58 53.58
C GLU A 196 -16.27 -15.52 54.20
N GLN A 197 -16.58 -15.87 55.45
CA GLN A 197 -15.73 -16.51 56.42
C GLN A 197 -15.49 -17.98 56.11
N VAL A 198 -14.24 -18.37 56.38
CA VAL A 198 -13.73 -19.74 56.47
C VAL A 198 -14.55 -20.56 57.47
N ASN A 199 -15.03 -21.72 57.04
CA ASN A 199 -15.25 -22.87 57.91
C ASN A 199 -14.73 -24.14 57.23
N GLU A 200 -13.75 -24.76 57.87
CA GLU A 200 -13.23 -26.09 57.57
C GLU A 200 -14.29 -27.16 57.87
N SER A 201 -14.46 -28.16 56.99
CA SER A 201 -14.31 -29.58 57.38
C SER A 201 -14.59 -30.55 56.21
N ILE A 202 -13.93 -31.71 56.31
CA ILE A 202 -14.22 -33.02 55.72
C ILE A 202 -13.74 -33.24 54.27
N ILE A 203 -12.65 -34.02 54.19
CA ILE A 203 -12.10 -34.63 52.98
C ILE A 203 -12.82 -35.97 52.79
N ASP A 204 -13.65 -36.07 51.75
CA ASP A 204 -14.13 -37.34 51.18
C ASP A 204 -13.30 -37.66 49.92
N PRO A 205 -12.60 -38.81 49.85
CA PRO A 205 -11.80 -39.18 48.68
C PRO A 205 -12.62 -40.05 47.71
N ASN A 206 -13.68 -39.51 47.10
CA ASN A 206 -14.27 -40.14 45.91
C ASN A 206 -15.18 -39.19 45.12
N PHE A 207 -14.58 -38.20 44.42
CA PHE A 207 -15.32 -37.40 43.45
C PHE A 207 -14.74 -37.62 42.05
N THR A 208 -15.41 -38.52 41.31
CA THR A 208 -15.15 -38.71 39.87
C THR A 208 -15.71 -37.49 39.14
N VAL A 209 -14.83 -36.57 38.74
CA VAL A 209 -15.18 -35.39 37.96
C VAL A 209 -15.78 -35.87 36.62
N PRO A 210 -17.04 -35.53 36.29
CA PRO A 210 -17.57 -35.80 34.97
C PRO A 210 -16.75 -35.03 33.94
N ILE A 211 -16.18 -35.77 32.98
CA ILE A 211 -15.45 -35.21 31.85
C ILE A 211 -16.48 -34.41 31.04
N ILE A 212 -16.51 -33.09 31.26
CA ILE A 212 -17.26 -32.17 30.42
C ILE A 212 -16.57 -32.18 29.06
N PRO A 213 -17.26 -32.58 27.97
CA PRO A 213 -16.66 -32.50 26.64
C PRO A 213 -16.31 -31.04 26.38
N ASN A 214 -15.02 -30.79 26.10
CA ASN A 214 -14.52 -29.50 25.64
C ASN A 214 -15.23 -29.15 24.32
N GLU A 215 -16.38 -28.49 24.41
CA GLU A 215 -17.01 -27.84 23.29
C GLU A 215 -16.08 -26.70 22.88
N THR A 216 -15.44 -26.87 21.73
CA THR A 216 -14.52 -25.87 21.21
C THR A 216 -15.40 -24.72 20.75
N VAL A 217 -15.50 -23.68 21.59
CA VAL A 217 -16.21 -22.45 21.23
C VAL A 217 -15.48 -21.86 20.03
N GLU A 218 -16.06 -22.04 18.84
CA GLU A 218 -15.58 -21.43 17.62
C GLU A 218 -15.67 -19.91 17.81
N ILE A 219 -14.52 -19.26 17.96
CA ILE A 219 -14.45 -17.81 18.00
C ILE A 219 -14.94 -17.34 16.63
N PRO A 220 -16.06 -16.60 16.55
CA PRO A 220 -16.63 -16.20 15.27
C PRO A 220 -15.59 -15.39 14.50
N GLU A 221 -15.28 -15.86 13.30
CA GLU A 221 -14.32 -15.22 12.40
C GLU A 221 -14.81 -13.79 12.12
N LYS A 222 -14.03 -12.79 12.56
CA LYS A 222 -14.40 -11.39 12.43
C LYS A 222 -14.42 -11.00 10.95
N THR A 223 -15.62 -10.89 10.39
CA THR A 223 -15.81 -10.43 9.02
C THR A 223 -15.37 -8.97 8.88
N PRO A 224 -14.65 -8.62 7.81
CA PRO A 224 -14.27 -7.24 7.53
C PRO A 224 -15.50 -6.35 7.31
N ILE A 225 -15.44 -5.11 7.82
CA ILE A 225 -16.49 -4.10 7.59
C ILE A 225 -16.20 -3.32 6.29
N ASN A 226 -17.21 -3.16 5.45
CA ASN A 226 -17.21 -2.45 4.18
C ASN A 226 -17.85 -1.07 4.33
N PHE A 227 -17.25 -0.09 3.66
CA PHE A 227 -17.74 1.28 3.62
C PHE A 227 -17.89 1.74 2.17
N GLU A 228 -18.95 2.49 1.87
CA GLU A 228 -19.09 3.26 0.64
C GLU A 228 -18.55 4.67 0.89
N ILE A 229 -17.71 5.18 -0.02
CA ILE A 229 -17.08 6.50 0.13
C ILE A 229 -17.44 7.37 -1.08
N LYS A 230 -18.04 8.52 -0.83
CA LYS A 230 -18.43 9.51 -1.84
C LYS A 230 -17.61 10.78 -1.65
N LEU A 231 -16.88 11.18 -2.69
CA LEU A 231 -16.11 12.41 -2.71
C LEU A 231 -16.86 13.48 -3.51
N ASP A 232 -17.03 14.65 -2.91
CA ASP A 232 -17.61 15.83 -3.53
C ASP A 232 -16.56 16.95 -3.57
N TYR A 233 -16.30 17.47 -4.77
CA TYR A 233 -15.31 18.50 -5.03
C TYR A 233 -15.69 19.31 -6.27
N SER A 234 -15.19 20.55 -6.35
CA SER A 234 -15.42 21.44 -7.48
C SER A 234 -14.90 20.87 -8.80
N GLU A 235 -15.72 20.87 -9.86
CA GLU A 235 -15.36 20.37 -11.19
C GLU A 235 -14.21 21.14 -11.85
N LYS A 236 -13.98 22.39 -11.42
CA LYS A 236 -12.91 23.25 -11.92
C LYS A 236 -11.99 23.62 -10.76
N ILE A 237 -10.72 23.30 -10.92
CA ILE A 237 -9.65 23.62 -9.98
C ILE A 237 -8.69 24.55 -10.73
N THR A 238 -8.57 25.80 -10.28
CA THR A 238 -7.53 26.69 -10.79
C THR A 238 -6.37 26.77 -9.81
N ARG A 239 -5.18 27.09 -10.30
CA ARG A 239 -3.95 27.14 -9.49
C ARG A 239 -3.99 28.34 -8.54
N GLY A 240 -3.66 28.12 -7.27
CA GLY A 240 -3.64 29.14 -6.23
C GLY A 240 -4.98 29.37 -5.53
N GLU A 241 -6.06 28.71 -5.96
CA GLU A 241 -7.36 28.75 -5.29
C GLU A 241 -7.44 27.75 -4.13
N VAL A 242 -8.22 28.10 -3.12
CA VAL A 242 -8.57 27.19 -2.03
C VAL A 242 -9.81 26.39 -2.47
N ILE A 243 -9.65 25.09 -2.60
CA ILE A 243 -10.73 24.15 -2.89
C ILE A 243 -11.18 23.48 -1.59
N THR A 244 -12.48 23.21 -1.47
CA THR A 244 -13.03 22.41 -0.36
C THR A 244 -13.43 21.06 -0.93
N VAL A 245 -12.88 19.99 -0.35
CA VAL A 245 -13.21 18.61 -0.67
C VAL A 245 -14.05 18.06 0.47
N LYS A 246 -15.23 17.55 0.17
CA LYS A 246 -16.09 16.87 1.14
C LYS A 246 -16.05 15.38 0.87
N THR A 247 -15.94 14.57 1.91
CA THR A 247 -16.06 13.12 1.83
C THR A 247 -17.23 12.68 2.69
N ASN A 248 -18.06 11.79 2.16
CA ASN A 248 -19.15 11.16 2.88
C ASN A 248 -18.89 9.65 2.92
N VAL A 249 -18.76 9.10 4.12
CA VAL A 249 -18.45 7.69 4.38
C VAL A 249 -19.66 7.02 4.98
N ILE A 250 -20.19 6.01 4.30
CA ILE A 250 -21.43 5.32 4.65
C ILE A 250 -21.07 3.87 5.03
N ASN A 251 -21.54 3.42 6.20
CA ASN A 251 -21.44 2.01 6.59
C ASN A 251 -22.50 1.21 5.84
N ILE A 252 -22.09 0.41 4.85
CA ILE A 252 -23.01 -0.40 4.02
C ILE A 252 -23.23 -1.80 4.57
N ASP A 253 -22.51 -2.19 5.63
CA ASP A 253 -22.66 -3.50 6.23
C ASP A 253 -23.74 -3.52 7.31
N SER A 254 -24.20 -4.73 7.64
CA SER A 254 -25.19 -4.97 8.69
C SER A 254 -24.64 -4.85 10.12
N SER A 255 -23.33 -4.65 10.28
CA SER A 255 -22.66 -4.57 11.57
C SER A 255 -22.25 -3.14 11.93
N THR A 256 -22.24 -2.81 13.22
CA THR A 256 -21.82 -1.48 13.71
C THR A 256 -20.30 -1.33 13.68
N ALA A 257 -19.81 -0.29 13.03
CA ALA A 257 -18.41 0.12 13.10
C ALA A 257 -18.17 1.01 14.31
N ARG A 258 -17.04 0.85 15.01
CA ARG A 258 -16.67 1.66 16.18
C ARG A 258 -15.29 2.26 15.96
N ASN A 259 -15.04 3.41 16.58
CA ASN A 259 -13.77 4.15 16.52
C ASN A 259 -13.34 4.47 15.07
N VAL A 260 -14.30 4.83 14.23
CA VAL A 260 -14.02 5.17 12.83
C VAL A 260 -13.28 6.51 12.78
N ILE A 261 -12.09 6.52 12.19
CA ILE A 261 -11.26 7.71 11.99
C ILE A 261 -11.04 7.86 10.48
N LEU A 262 -11.28 9.07 9.98
CA LEU A 262 -10.97 9.43 8.60
C LEU A 262 -9.65 10.18 8.55
N GLY A 263 -8.78 9.77 7.63
CA GLY A 263 -7.49 10.41 7.36
C GLY A 263 -7.36 10.77 5.90
N TRP A 264 -6.84 11.96 5.62
CA TRP A 264 -6.62 12.44 4.27
C TRP A 264 -5.20 12.13 3.80
N LYS A 265 -5.07 11.53 2.62
CA LYS A 265 -3.80 11.36 1.93
C LYS A 265 -3.76 12.25 0.69
N ILE A 266 -3.00 13.33 0.79
CA ILE A 266 -3.03 14.40 -0.21
C ILE A 266 -1.88 14.19 -1.21
N PRO A 267 -2.12 14.36 -2.52
CA PRO A 267 -1.07 14.26 -3.52
C PRO A 267 -0.10 15.44 -3.46
N ASP A 268 1.11 15.23 -3.99
CA ASP A 268 2.11 16.29 -4.09
C ASP A 268 1.57 17.50 -4.87
N GLY A 269 1.90 18.71 -4.41
CA GLY A 269 1.48 19.97 -5.04
C GLY A 269 0.24 20.62 -4.43
N PHE A 270 -0.36 20.02 -3.41
CA PHE A 270 -1.44 20.63 -2.62
C PHE A 270 -0.96 20.96 -1.21
N GLU A 271 -1.38 22.11 -0.69
CA GLU A 271 -1.13 22.54 0.68
C GLU A 271 -2.44 22.47 1.50
N ILE A 272 -2.37 21.89 2.70
CA ILE A 272 -3.52 21.86 3.61
C ILE A 272 -3.74 23.25 4.19
N VAL A 273 -4.96 23.76 4.07
CA VAL A 273 -5.38 25.02 4.69
C VAL A 273 -6.23 24.78 5.94
N SER A 274 -6.91 23.64 6.03
CA SER A 274 -7.72 23.23 7.19
C SER A 274 -6.86 22.71 8.35
N GLU A 275 -7.27 22.97 9.59
CA GLU A 275 -6.57 22.48 10.78
C GLU A 275 -6.76 20.97 11.05
N ASN A 276 -7.78 20.34 10.44
CA ASN A 276 -8.14 18.95 10.74
C ASN A 276 -7.70 17.98 9.64
N GLU A 277 -6.48 17.44 9.76
CA GLU A 277 -6.00 16.35 8.90
C GLU A 277 -6.73 15.00 9.15
N ARG A 278 -7.40 14.89 10.29
CA ARG A 278 -8.12 13.70 10.73
C ARG A 278 -9.47 14.10 11.33
N GLU A 279 -10.50 13.33 11.00
CA GLU A 279 -11.85 13.49 11.52
C GLU A 279 -12.26 12.23 12.29
N PHE A 280 -12.81 12.38 13.49
CA PHE A 280 -13.29 11.26 14.30
C PHE A 280 -14.80 11.07 14.10
N CYS A 281 -15.18 9.98 13.43
CA CYS A 281 -16.57 9.64 13.17
C CYS A 281 -17.22 8.81 14.28
N GLY A 282 -16.45 8.32 15.26
CA GLY A 282 -16.98 7.57 16.38
C GLY A 282 -17.58 6.22 15.98
N ILE A 283 -18.88 6.05 16.25
CA ILE A 283 -19.63 4.81 16.00
C ILE A 283 -20.54 5.04 14.80
N LEU A 284 -20.50 4.15 13.81
CA LEU A 284 -21.39 4.16 12.64
C LEU A 284 -22.26 2.91 12.63
N GLU A 285 -23.55 3.08 12.85
CA GLU A 285 -24.54 2.00 12.72
C GLU A 285 -24.76 1.62 11.24
N PRO A 286 -25.45 0.51 10.94
CA PRO A 286 -25.77 0.14 9.56
C PRO A 286 -26.52 1.26 8.82
N ASN A 287 -25.99 1.69 7.68
CA ASN A 287 -26.44 2.83 6.86
C ASN A 287 -26.19 4.23 7.46
N ASP A 288 -25.49 4.34 8.59
CA ASP A 288 -25.04 5.64 9.09
C ASP A 288 -23.94 6.21 8.19
N ALA A 289 -23.89 7.55 8.17
CA ALA A 289 -22.98 8.32 7.34
C ALA A 289 -22.19 9.33 8.18
N CYS A 290 -20.89 9.45 7.88
CA CYS A 290 -20.01 10.47 8.43
C CYS A 290 -19.48 11.36 7.32
N THR A 291 -19.63 12.68 7.48
CA THR A 291 -19.08 13.65 6.54
C THR A 291 -17.86 14.34 7.12
N ALA A 292 -16.78 14.42 6.34
CA ALA A 292 -15.59 15.20 6.68
C ALA A 292 -15.26 16.18 5.54
N GLU A 293 -14.73 17.35 5.91
CA GLU A 293 -14.39 18.41 4.96
C GLU A 293 -12.91 18.79 5.08
N LEU A 294 -12.26 19.02 3.94
CA LEU A 294 -10.85 19.40 3.85
C LEU A 294 -10.67 20.56 2.87
N SER A 295 -10.09 21.66 3.36
CA SER A 295 -9.68 22.78 2.50
C SER A 295 -8.22 22.62 2.07
N LEU A 296 -8.01 22.61 0.76
CA LEU A 296 -6.71 22.46 0.10
C LEU A 296 -6.41 23.69 -0.75
N LYS A 297 -5.15 24.08 -0.87
CA LYS A 297 -4.66 25.10 -1.79
C LYS A 297 -3.77 24.47 -2.86
N THR A 298 -3.96 24.87 -4.11
CA THR A 298 -3.26 24.37 -5.31
C THR A 298 -2.11 25.25 -5.80
#